data_AF-A0A3N3DX76-F1
#
_entry.id   AF-A0A3N3DX76-F1
#
_cell.length_a   1.000
_cell.length_b   1.000
_cell.length_c   1.000
_cell.angle_alpha   90.00
_cell.angle_beta   90.00
_cell.angle_gamma   90.00
#
_symmetry.space_group_name_H-M   'P 1'
#
loop_
_entity.id
_entity.type
_entity.pdbx_description
1 polymer ?
#
loop_
_entity_poly.entity_id
_entity_poly.type
_entity_poly.pdbx_seq_one_letter_code
_entity_poly.pdbx_strand_id
1 'polypeptide(L)' 'MTIRYCSNCGKTCEHKEIIKQKPSPYGKSRKEQFKAFLSGFFSAATLSAPLASLDLIDRYEQCSHCQHMTLDNKGEEFQ' A
#
# COMPACT_ATOMS: atom_id res chain seq x y z
N MET A 1 -16.07 5.42 0.07
CA MET A 1 -16.16 6.64 0.90
C MET A 1 -16.89 6.30 2.17
N THR A 2 -16.29 6.56 3.33
CA THR A 2 -16.90 6.27 4.64
C THR A 2 -16.86 7.49 5.54
N ILE A 3 -17.93 7.73 6.29
CA ILE A 3 -18.02 8.83 7.26
C ILE A 3 -17.43 8.35 8.60
N ARG A 4 -16.38 9.01 9.09
CA ARG A 4 -15.68 8.66 10.34
C ARG A 4 -15.18 9.90 11.06
N TYR A 5 -14.84 9.77 12.34
CA TYR A 5 -14.22 10.86 13.10
C TYR A 5 -12.79 11.11 12.62
N CYS A 6 -12.48 12.34 12.24
CA CYS A 6 -11.10 12.75 11.91
C CYS A 6 -10.45 13.34 13.16
N SER A 7 -9.39 12.69 13.66
CA SER A 7 -8.59 13.19 14.80
C SER A 7 -7.99 14.56 14.53
N ASN A 8 -7.58 14.83 13.27
CA ASN A 8 -6.97 16.10 12.88
C ASN A 8 -8.00 17.24 12.72
N CYS A 9 -9.26 16.94 12.37
CA CYS A 9 -10.31 17.96 12.28
C CYS A 9 -11.10 18.13 13.57
N GLY A 10 -10.99 17.20 14.51
CA GLY A 10 -11.79 17.17 15.73
C GLY A 10 -13.29 16.89 15.51
N LYS A 11 -13.69 16.44 14.30
CA LYS A 11 -15.09 16.25 13.91
C LYS A 11 -15.26 15.09 12.93
N THR A 12 -16.50 14.64 12.76
CA THR A 12 -16.87 13.64 11.78
C THR A 12 -16.74 14.19 10.36
N CYS A 13 -16.00 13.50 9.51
CA CYS A 13 -15.72 13.88 8.12
C CYS A 13 -15.80 12.66 7.20
N GLU A 14 -15.97 12.91 5.92
CA GLU A 14 -15.85 11.88 4.90
C GLU A 14 -14.38 11.52 4.70
N HIS A 15 -14.09 10.22 4.63
CA HIS A 15 -12.77 9.69 4.37
C HIS A 15 -12.80 8.79 3.12
N LYS A 16 -11.73 8.89 2.34
CA LYS A 16 -11.51 8.07 1.15
C LYS A 16 -10.35 7.10 1.37
N GLU A 17 -10.49 5.89 0.88
CA GLU A 17 -9.41 4.92 0.88
C GLU A 17 -8.46 5.22 -0.29
N ILE A 18 -7.16 5.21 0.01
CA ILE A 18 -6.07 5.42 -0.94
C ILE A 18 -5.18 4.20 -0.85
N ILE A 19 -4.98 3.53 -1.98
CA ILE A 19 -4.07 2.38 -2.09
C ILE A 19 -2.80 2.89 -2.76
N LYS A 20 -1.65 2.73 -2.12
CA LYS A 20 -0.34 3.03 -2.69
C LYS A 20 0.45 1.73 -2.82
N GLN A 21 1.07 1.53 -3.98
CA GLN A 21 2.02 0.43 -4.15
C GLN A 21 3.32 0.78 -3.43
N LYS A 22 3.85 -0.14 -2.64
CA LYS A 22 5.18 0.04 -2.03
C LYS A 22 6.22 0.19 -3.14
N PRO A 23 7.20 1.10 -2.99
CA PRO A 23 8.26 1.23 -3.97
C PRO A 23 9.01 -0.10 -4.11
N SER A 24 9.30 -0.47 -5.34
CA SER A 24 10.10 -1.66 -5.63
C SER A 24 11.44 -1.58 -4.87
N PRO A 25 11.90 -2.68 -4.23
CA PRO A 25 13.22 -2.72 -3.61
C PRO A 25 14.35 -2.61 -4.65
N TYR A 26 14.04 -2.82 -5.93
CA TYR A 26 14.96 -2.62 -7.04
C TYR A 26 14.94 -1.14 -7.48
N GLY A 27 16.12 -0.56 -7.64
CA GLY A 27 16.29 0.83 -8.08
C GLY A 27 15.81 1.11 -9.51
N LYS A 28 15.94 2.36 -9.95
CA LYS A 28 15.39 2.85 -11.23
C LYS A 28 16.24 2.50 -12.45
N SER A 29 17.40 1.85 -12.29
CA SER A 29 18.24 1.50 -13.43
C SER A 29 17.63 0.36 -14.26
N ARG A 30 17.89 0.31 -15.58
CA ARG A 30 17.40 -0.78 -16.44
C ARG A 30 17.81 -2.17 -15.95
N LYS A 31 19.01 -2.30 -15.37
CA LYS A 31 19.50 -3.58 -14.84
C LYS A 31 18.71 -4.01 -13.61
N GLU A 32 18.37 -3.07 -12.74
CA GLU A 32 17.55 -3.33 -11.55
C GLU A 32 16.09 -3.64 -11.94
N GLN A 33 15.53 -2.93 -12.91
CA GLN A 33 14.19 -3.24 -13.45
C GLN A 33 14.13 -4.61 -14.12
N PHE A 34 15.18 -5.03 -14.83
CA PHE A 34 15.25 -6.37 -15.42
C PHE A 34 15.39 -7.46 -14.35
N LYS A 35 16.15 -7.20 -13.28
CA LYS A 35 16.19 -8.07 -12.09
C LYS A 35 14.83 -8.14 -11.39
N ALA A 36 14.11 -7.02 -11.26
CA ALA A 36 12.77 -6.96 -10.72
C ALA A 36 11.78 -7.80 -11.55
N PHE A 37 11.89 -7.71 -12.88
CA PHE A 37 11.06 -8.47 -13.80
C PHE A 37 11.34 -9.99 -13.73
N LEU A 38 12.62 -10.39 -13.76
CA LEU A 38 13.01 -11.80 -13.65
C LEU A 38 12.61 -12.38 -12.28
N SER A 39 12.93 -11.68 -11.19
CA SER A 39 12.54 -12.12 -9.85
C SER A 39 11.02 -12.24 -9.72
N GLY A 40 10.24 -11.28 -10.21
CA GLY A 40 8.78 -11.36 -10.23
C GLY A 40 8.24 -12.58 -10.98
N PHE A 41 8.89 -12.97 -12.09
CA PHE A 41 8.52 -14.15 -12.88
C PHE A 41 8.86 -15.48 -12.17
N PHE A 42 10.03 -15.56 -11.50
CA PHE A 42 10.42 -16.75 -10.74
C PHE A 42 9.64 -16.91 -9.42
N SER A 43 9.28 -15.80 -8.77
CA SER A 43 8.43 -15.80 -7.58
C SER A 43 7.00 -16.25 -7.91
N ALA A 44 6.47 -15.88 -9.08
CA ALA A 44 5.16 -16.34 -9.55
C ALA A 44 5.13 -17.85 -9.86
N ALA A 45 6.28 -18.43 -10.25
CA ALA A 45 6.39 -19.87 -10.54
C ALA A 45 6.56 -20.75 -9.27
N THR A 46 6.94 -20.16 -8.13
CA THR A 46 7.24 -20.91 -6.89
C THR A 46 6.25 -20.66 -5.75
N LEU A 47 5.47 -19.58 -5.82
CA LEU A 47 4.45 -19.25 -4.83
C LEU A 47 3.07 -19.32 -5.47
N SER A 48 2.43 -20.48 -5.37
CA SER A 48 0.99 -20.60 -5.48
C SER A 48 0.33 -19.83 -4.32
N ALA A 49 0.24 -18.50 -4.36
CA ALA A 49 -0.44 -17.79 -3.29
C ALA A 49 -0.95 -16.39 -3.70
N PRO A 50 -2.28 -16.13 -3.63
CA PRO A 50 -2.85 -14.79 -3.68
C PRO A 50 -2.48 -13.91 -2.46
N LEU A 51 -1.55 -14.36 -1.61
CA LEU A 51 -1.09 -13.68 -0.39
C LEU A 51 0.10 -12.74 -0.62
N ALA A 52 0.95 -12.99 -1.63
CA ALA A 52 2.12 -12.13 -1.89
C ALA A 52 1.73 -10.74 -2.44
N SER A 53 0.53 -10.61 -3.02
CA SER A 53 0.06 -9.35 -3.61
C SER A 53 -0.51 -8.36 -2.58
N LEU A 54 -0.88 -8.82 -1.39
CA LEU A 54 -1.43 -7.96 -0.33
C LEU A 54 -0.34 -7.21 0.45
N ASP A 55 0.87 -7.75 0.51
CA ASP A 55 2.03 -7.14 1.20
C ASP A 55 2.72 -6.03 0.36
N LEU A 56 2.39 -5.95 -0.94
CA LEU A 56 2.96 -4.97 -1.87
C LEU A 56 2.21 -3.62 -1.89
N ILE A 57 1.13 -3.50 -1.10
CA ILE A 57 0.28 -2.31 -1.08
C ILE A 57 0.11 -1.79 0.35
N ASP A 58 0.24 -0.48 0.50
CA ASP A 58 -0.18 0.23 1.70
C ASP A 58 -1.57 0.82 1.46
N ARG A 59 -2.46 0.63 2.43
CA ARG A 59 -3.79 1.27 2.45
C ARG A 59 -3.74 2.45 3.39
N TYR A 60 -4.26 3.57 2.93
CA TYR A 60 -4.39 4.79 3.71
C TYR A 60 -5.85 5.21 3.72
N GLU A 61 -6.31 5.74 4.84
CA GLU A 61 -7.53 6.52 4.90
C GLU A 61 -7.17 8.00 4.87
N GLN A 62 -7.71 8.73 3.89
CA GLN A 62 -7.51 10.15 3.74
C GLN A 62 -8.80 10.91 4.06
N CYS A 63 -8.74 11.85 5.01
CA CYS A 63 -9.84 12.78 5.25
C CYS A 63 -10.04 13.71 4.04
N SER A 64 -11.26 13.80 3.51
CA SER A 64 -11.56 14.67 2.37
C SER A 64 -11.46 16.17 2.72
N HIS A 65 -11.60 16.51 4.01
CA HIS A 65 -11.60 17.89 4.49
C HIS A 65 -10.19 18.44 4.77
N CYS A 66 -9.38 17.73 5.58
CA CYS A 66 -8.02 18.19 5.94
C CYS A 66 -6.90 17.47 5.21
N GLN A 67 -7.20 16.48 4.35
CA GLN A 67 -6.23 15.71 3.56
C GLN A 67 -5.21 14.87 4.36
N HIS A 68 -5.28 14.88 5.69
CA HIS A 68 -4.50 14.01 6.57
C HIS A 68 -4.73 12.54 6.21
N MET A 69 -3.64 11.78 6.09
CA MET A 69 -3.64 10.36 5.75
C MET A 69 -3.26 9.55 6.99
N THR A 70 -4.04 8.53 7.29
CA THR A 70 -3.72 7.53 8.33
C THR A 70 -3.46 6.21 7.65
N LEU A 71 -2.41 5.50 8.04
CA LEU A 71 -2.12 4.16 7.54
C LEU A 71 -3.17 3.19 8.12
N ASP A 72 -3.91 2.50 7.25
CA ASP A 72 -4.92 1.48 7.60
C ASP A 72 -4.53 0.14 6.96
N ASN A 73 -3.29 -0.30 7.23
CA ASN A 73 -2.83 -1.60 6.78
C ASN A 73 -3.56 -2.70 7.56
N LYS A 74 -4.33 -3.53 6.85
CA LYS A 74 -4.96 -4.73 7.41
C LYS A 74 -3.99 -5.91 7.41
N GLY A 75 -2.90 -5.80 8.17
CA GLY A 75 -1.83 -6.79 8.30
C GLY A 75 -0.91 -6.48 9.48
N GLU A 76 -0.04 -7.40 9.86
CA GLU A 76 0.94 -7.17 10.94
C GLU A 76 2.05 -6.20 10.50
N GLU A 77 2.50 -5.36 11.42
CA GLU A 77 3.66 -4.48 11.27
C GLU A 77 4.93 -5.35 11.28
N PHE A 78 5.78 -5.27 10.24
CA PHE A 78 7.00 -6.08 10.16
C PHE A 78 8.04 -5.64 11.21
N GLN A 79 8.68 -6.61 11.86
CA GLN A 79 9.93 -6.45 12.62
C GLN A 79 11.15 -6.48 11.70
#